data_AF-A0A7V1D6Z2-F1
#
_entry.id   AF-A0A7V1D6Z2-F1
#
_cell.length_a   1.000
_cell.length_b   1.000
_cell.length_c   1.000
_cell.angle_alpha   90.00
_cell.angle_beta   90.00
_cell.angle_gamma   90.00
#
_symmetry.space_group_name_H-M   'P 1'
#
loop_
_entity.id
_entity.type
_entity.pdbx_description
1 polymer ?
#
loop_
_entity_poly.entity_id
_entity_poly.type
_entity_poly.pdbx_seq_one_letter_code
_entity_poly.pdbx_strand_id
1 'polypeptide(L)'
;MSPRTNRAKPVPGIFYPEEQFKRMMVILTLLVCIALSWYLYTYTGYGLRAFFFYIYYLPILVGAIYYGLKGGLIVSGTVSILYAIVLVSVTGERGAFLTRDFLIKVVSFNLVAFIVGKISGIGLRYRNQLFYLKEYNENIVESITE
;
A
#
# COMPACT_ATOMS: atom_id res chain seq x y z
N MET A 1 43.43 -3.47 24.23
CA MET A 1 42.84 -3.10 22.92
C MET A 1 41.42 -3.63 22.90
N SER A 2 40.41 -2.78 23.13
CA SER A 2 39.01 -3.23 23.12
C SER A 2 38.52 -3.41 21.68
N PRO A 3 37.73 -4.44 21.36
CA PRO A 3 37.14 -4.57 20.03
C PRO A 3 36.22 -3.38 19.81
N ARG A 4 36.49 -2.61 18.75
CA ARG A 4 35.58 -1.56 18.29
C ARG A 4 34.26 -2.25 17.95
N THR A 5 33.24 -2.01 18.77
CA THR A 5 31.86 -2.38 18.47
C THR A 5 31.43 -1.55 17.27
N ASN A 6 31.74 -2.05 16.08
CA ASN A 6 31.27 -1.52 14.82
C ASN A 6 29.75 -1.77 14.82
N ARG A 7 29.00 -0.84 15.42
CA ARG A 7 27.54 -0.87 15.36
C ARG A 7 27.22 -0.85 13.88
N ALA A 8 26.72 -1.98 13.37
CA ALA A 8 26.20 -2.08 12.02
C ALA A 8 25.39 -0.81 11.76
N LYS A 9 25.86 -0.01 10.80
CA LYS A 9 25.11 1.18 10.38
C LYS A 9 23.72 0.67 10.05
N PRO A 10 22.63 1.29 10.57
CA PRO A 10 21.30 0.89 10.14
C PRO A 10 21.34 0.89 8.62
N VAL A 11 20.98 -0.26 8.01
CA VAL A 11 20.85 -0.41 6.56
C VAL A 11 20.28 0.90 6.07
N PRO A 12 20.92 1.63 5.12
CA PRO A 12 20.39 2.88 4.63
C PRO A 12 18.98 2.62 4.13
N GLY A 13 18.04 2.84 5.03
CA GLY A 13 16.65 2.56 4.87
C GLY A 13 16.16 3.76 4.12
N ILE A 14 16.22 3.68 2.79
CA ILE A 14 15.49 4.56 1.88
C ILE A 14 15.48 6.03 2.36
N PHE A 15 16.61 6.58 2.79
CA PHE A 15 16.79 8.03 2.75
C PHE A 15 17.12 8.42 1.30
N TYR A 16 16.23 8.01 0.41
CA TYR A 16 15.98 8.70 -0.84
C TYR A 16 14.82 9.66 -0.55
N PRO A 17 14.68 10.80 -1.26
CA PRO A 17 13.48 11.67 -1.24
C PRO A 17 12.13 10.93 -1.42
N GLU A 18 12.20 9.63 -1.67
CA GLU A 18 11.16 8.63 -1.71
C GLU A 18 10.28 8.49 -0.45
N GLU A 19 10.70 8.84 0.77
CA GLU A 19 9.75 8.88 1.91
C GLU A 19 8.71 10.00 1.74
N GLN A 20 9.10 11.13 1.13
CA GLN A 20 8.17 12.17 0.70
C GLN A 20 7.41 11.74 -0.54
N PHE A 21 8.07 11.12 -1.53
CA PHE A 21 7.41 10.62 -2.74
C PHE A 21 6.37 9.54 -2.44
N LYS A 22 6.60 8.67 -1.47
CA LYS A 22 5.67 7.61 -1.05
C LYS A 22 4.48 8.18 -0.29
N ARG A 23 4.70 9.11 0.65
CA ARG A 23 3.61 9.87 1.30
C ARG A 23 2.82 10.66 0.25
N MET A 24 3.52 11.31 -0.68
CA MET A 24 2.94 12.06 -1.78
C MET A 24 2.17 11.15 -2.73
N MET A 25 2.65 9.95 -3.06
CA MET A 25 1.95 8.97 -3.88
C MET A 25 0.70 8.45 -3.20
N VAL A 26 0.72 8.17 -1.89
CA VAL A 26 -0.48 7.79 -1.15
C VAL A 26 -1.51 8.92 -1.16
N ILE A 27 -1.08 10.16 -0.91
CA ILE A 27 -1.93 11.36 -0.94
C ILE A 27 -2.48 11.61 -2.35
N LEU A 28 -1.65 11.54 -3.39
CA LEU A 28 -2.05 11.66 -4.79
C LEU A 28 -3.05 10.59 -5.18
N THR A 29 -2.80 9.34 -4.77
CA THR A 29 -3.70 8.24 -5.13
C THR A 29 -5.03 8.35 -4.38
N LEU A 30 -5.02 8.77 -3.11
CA LEU A 30 -6.25 9.07 -2.36
C LEU A 30 -7.03 10.24 -3.00
N LEU A 31 -6.35 11.33 -3.37
CA LEU A 31 -6.97 12.49 -4.03
C LEU A 31 -7.55 12.13 -5.39
N VAL A 32 -6.81 11.38 -6.21
CA VAL A 32 -7.29 10.87 -7.51
C VAL A 32 -8.49 9.96 -7.32
N CYS A 33 -8.46 9.04 -6.34
CA CYS A 33 -9.59 8.18 -6.05
C CYS A 33 -10.82 8.97 -5.62
N ILE A 34 -10.70 9.98 -4.76
CA ILE A 34 -11.81 10.84 -4.33
C ILE A 34 -12.39 11.63 -5.52
N ALA A 35 -11.52 12.28 -6.29
CA ALA A 35 -11.92 13.09 -7.44
C ALA A 35 -12.61 12.25 -8.53
N LEU A 36 -12.06 11.08 -8.86
CA LEU A 36 -12.67 10.15 -9.81
C LEU A 36 -14.01 9.63 -9.27
N SER A 37 -14.06 9.21 -8.01
CA SER A 37 -15.28 8.64 -7.41
C SER A 37 -16.49 9.54 -7.61
N TRP A 38 -16.31 10.83 -7.33
CA TRP A 38 -17.38 11.81 -7.34
C TRP A 38 -17.79 12.21 -8.77
N TYR A 39 -16.80 12.43 -9.65
CA TYR A 39 -17.05 12.79 -11.04
C TYR A 39 -17.77 11.67 -11.81
N LEU A 40 -17.41 10.41 -11.54
CA LEU A 40 -17.78 9.33 -12.46
C LEU A 40 -19.05 8.61 -12.07
N TYR A 41 -19.34 8.51 -10.78
CA TYR A 41 -20.60 7.90 -10.36
C TYR A 41 -21.81 8.76 -10.83
N THR A 42 -21.61 10.07 -10.95
CA THR A 42 -22.62 11.07 -11.37
C THR A 42 -22.94 11.02 -12.87
N TYR A 43 -21.99 10.67 -13.74
CA TYR A 43 -22.14 10.85 -15.20
C TYR A 43 -21.99 9.58 -16.06
N THR A 44 -21.81 8.39 -15.47
CA THR A 44 -21.49 7.18 -16.25
C THR A 44 -22.56 6.09 -16.21
N GLY A 45 -22.79 5.48 -17.37
CA GLY A 45 -23.58 4.24 -17.50
C GLY A 45 -22.87 3.03 -16.91
N TYR A 46 -23.61 1.92 -16.75
CA TYR A 46 -23.19 0.72 -16.00
C TYR A 46 -21.78 0.19 -16.33
N GLY A 47 -21.38 0.18 -17.61
CA GLY A 47 -20.08 -0.37 -18.04
C GLY A 47 -18.87 0.46 -17.56
N LEU A 48 -18.94 1.79 -17.68
CA LEU A 48 -17.88 2.68 -17.21
C LEU A 48 -17.76 2.67 -15.69
N ARG A 49 -18.91 2.59 -14.99
CA ARG A 49 -18.94 2.44 -13.53
C ARG A 49 -18.15 1.22 -13.05
N ALA A 50 -18.15 0.11 -13.79
CA ALA A 50 -17.37 -1.08 -13.48
C ALA A 50 -15.85 -0.87 -13.62
N PHE A 51 -15.40 -0.19 -14.68
CA PHE A 51 -13.99 0.14 -14.88
C PHE A 51 -13.42 0.96 -13.72
N PHE A 52 -14.19 1.95 -13.25
CA PHE A 52 -13.77 2.81 -12.16
C PHE A 52 -13.66 2.11 -10.82
N PHE A 53 -14.38 1.01 -10.61
CA PHE A 53 -14.18 0.17 -9.43
C PHE A 53 -12.76 -0.42 -9.37
N TYR A 54 -12.14 -0.72 -10.51
CA TYR A 54 -10.77 -1.23 -10.53
C TYR A 54 -9.75 -0.18 -10.08
N ILE A 55 -10.02 1.10 -10.28
CA ILE A 55 -9.10 2.17 -9.89
C ILE A 55 -8.96 2.29 -8.37
N TYR A 56 -9.98 1.92 -7.59
CA TYR A 56 -9.88 1.87 -6.13
C TYR A 56 -8.89 0.82 -5.61
N TYR A 57 -8.52 -0.18 -6.42
CA TYR A 57 -7.49 -1.15 -6.02
C TYR A 57 -6.09 -0.57 -6.14
N LEU A 58 -5.84 0.40 -7.02
CA LEU A 58 -4.52 1.02 -7.18
C LEU A 58 -3.96 1.61 -5.87
N PRO A 59 -4.66 2.48 -5.12
CA PRO A 59 -4.15 2.97 -3.84
C PRO A 59 -3.90 1.83 -2.85
N ILE A 60 -4.75 0.81 -2.84
CA ILE A 60 -4.62 -0.34 -1.94
C ILE A 60 -3.35 -1.13 -2.27
N LEU A 61 -3.10 -1.38 -3.54
CA LEU A 61 -1.90 -2.06 -4.01
C LEU A 61 -0.65 -1.24 -3.68
N VAL A 62 -0.66 0.07 -3.94
CA VAL A 62 0.45 0.96 -3.58
C VAL A 62 0.68 0.92 -2.06
N GLY A 63 -0.37 1.08 -1.26
CA GLY A 63 -0.31 0.98 0.19
C GLY A 63 0.29 -0.35 0.67
N ALA A 64 -0.18 -1.45 0.09
CA ALA A 64 0.25 -2.81 0.44
C ALA A 64 1.69 -3.12 0.02
N ILE A 65 2.11 -2.65 -1.16
CA ILE A 65 3.46 -2.90 -1.71
C ILE A 65 4.51 -2.11 -0.93
N TYR A 66 4.26 -0.82 -0.69
CA TYR A 66 5.25 0.05 -0.08
C TYR A 66 5.31 -0.04 1.44
N TYR A 67 4.16 -0.25 2.10
CA TYR A 67 4.06 -0.23 3.56
C TYR A 67 3.70 -1.61 4.14
N GLY A 68 3.74 -2.65 3.30
CA GLY A 68 3.36 -4.00 3.67
C GLY A 68 1.90 -4.11 4.14
N LEU A 69 1.64 -5.10 4.99
CA LEU A 69 0.30 -5.39 5.48
C LEU A 69 -0.37 -4.21 6.20
N LYS A 70 0.37 -3.47 7.05
CA LYS A 70 -0.21 -2.38 7.84
C LYS A 70 -0.71 -1.24 6.95
N GLY A 71 0.09 -0.78 6.00
CA GLY A 71 -0.36 0.31 5.12
C GLY A 71 -1.40 -0.14 4.10
N GLY A 72 -1.32 -1.39 3.61
CA GLY A 72 -2.39 -1.98 2.79
C GLY A 72 -3.76 -1.92 3.47
N LEU A 73 -3.83 -2.34 4.74
CA LEU A 73 -5.08 -2.37 5.51
C LEU A 73 -5.61 -0.96 5.86
N ILE A 74 -4.72 -0.02 6.19
CA ILE A 74 -5.12 1.37 6.46
C ILE A 74 -5.71 2.01 5.19
N VAL A 75 -5.04 1.79 4.04
CA VAL A 75 -5.51 2.34 2.77
C VAL A 75 -6.81 1.66 2.32
N SER A 76 -6.96 0.33 2.46
CA SER A 76 -8.22 -0.36 2.13
C SER A 76 -9.38 0.09 3.00
N GLY A 77 -9.14 0.32 4.30
CA GLY A 77 -10.14 0.88 5.21
C GLY A 77 -10.56 2.29 4.79
N THR A 78 -9.59 3.16 4.49
CA THR A 78 -9.84 4.53 4.02
C THR A 78 -10.64 4.54 2.71
N VAL A 79 -10.22 3.74 1.74
CA VAL A 79 -10.90 3.57 0.44
C VAL A 79 -12.33 3.06 0.62
N SER A 80 -12.56 2.13 1.55
CA SER A 80 -13.89 1.59 1.85
C SER A 80 -14.83 2.66 2.42
N ILE A 81 -14.33 3.52 3.32
CA ILE A 81 -15.08 4.65 3.89
C ILE A 81 -15.41 5.65 2.79
N LEU A 82 -14.43 6.02 1.96
CA LEU A 82 -14.64 6.95 0.85
C LEU A 82 -15.67 6.42 -0.15
N TYR A 83 -15.58 5.13 -0.48
CA TYR A 83 -16.55 4.47 -1.34
C TYR A 83 -17.97 4.51 -0.75
N ALA A 84 -18.11 4.31 0.56
CA ALA A 84 -19.41 4.42 1.25
C ALA A 84 -19.99 5.84 1.17
N ILE A 85 -19.16 6.86 1.41
CA ILE A 85 -19.58 8.27 1.34
C ILE A 85 -20.07 8.62 -0.07
N VAL A 86 -19.31 8.22 -1.09
CA VAL A 86 -19.68 8.47 -2.49
C VAL A 86 -20.98 7.76 -2.84
N LEU A 87 -21.12 6.50 -2.43
CA LEU A 87 -22.31 5.71 -2.71
C LEU A 87 -23.56 6.36 -2.14
N VAL A 88 -23.55 6.72 -0.85
CA VAL A 88 -24.67 7.41 -0.18
C VAL A 88 -24.95 8.77 -0.82
N SER A 89 -23.90 9.50 -1.19
CA SER A 89 -24.05 10.84 -1.78
C SER A 89 -24.74 10.81 -3.13
N VAL A 90 -24.56 9.74 -3.93
CA VAL A 90 -25.16 9.69 -5.27
C VAL A 90 -26.47 8.90 -5.31
N THR A 91 -26.64 7.85 -4.51
CA THR A 91 -27.94 7.15 -4.46
C THR A 91 -28.96 7.87 -3.59
N GLY A 92 -28.54 8.73 -2.66
CA GLY A 92 -29.43 9.39 -1.70
C GLY A 92 -30.04 8.44 -0.65
N GLU A 93 -29.82 7.14 -0.79
CA GLU A 93 -30.33 6.11 0.10
C GLU A 93 -29.36 5.87 1.25
N ARG A 94 -29.80 6.19 2.47
CA ARG A 94 -29.06 5.88 3.70
C ARG A 94 -28.87 4.37 3.94
N GLY A 95 -29.45 3.49 3.13
CA GLY A 95 -29.24 2.03 3.19
C GLY A 95 -28.22 1.48 2.21
N ALA A 96 -27.63 2.33 1.34
CA ALA A 96 -26.82 1.85 0.22
C ALA A 96 -25.54 1.08 0.65
N PHE A 97 -25.01 1.34 1.85
CA PHE A 97 -23.88 0.62 2.43
C PHE A 97 -24.23 -0.79 2.95
N LEU A 98 -25.51 -1.15 3.04
CA LEU A 98 -25.95 -2.52 3.37
C LEU A 98 -26.22 -3.37 2.12
N THR A 99 -25.97 -2.83 0.94
CA THR A 99 -26.14 -3.58 -0.31
C THR A 99 -25.11 -4.69 -0.42
N ARG A 100 -25.52 -5.82 -0.99
CA ARG A 100 -24.64 -6.97 -1.27
C ARG A 100 -23.41 -6.55 -2.07
N ASP A 101 -23.59 -5.66 -3.04
CA ASP A 101 -22.52 -5.17 -3.90
C ASP A 101 -21.48 -4.35 -3.15
N PHE A 102 -21.90 -3.54 -2.17
CA PHE A 102 -20.98 -2.80 -1.31
C PHE A 102 -20.14 -3.76 -0.46
N LEU A 103 -20.78 -4.72 0.20
CA LEU A 103 -20.09 -5.66 1.08
C LEU A 103 -19.05 -6.50 0.32
N ILE A 104 -19.40 -7.02 -0.87
CA ILE A 104 -18.47 -7.79 -1.70
C ILE A 104 -17.24 -6.95 -2.06
N LYS A 105 -17.42 -5.66 -2.39
CA LYS A 105 -16.30 -4.77 -2.74
C LYS A 105 -15.41 -4.48 -1.54
N VAL A 106 -15.98 -4.16 -0.39
CA VAL A 106 -15.20 -3.90 0.84
C VAL A 106 -14.42 -5.15 1.26
N VAL A 107 -15.05 -6.33 1.21
CA VAL A 107 -14.36 -7.59 1.49
C VAL A 107 -13.22 -7.80 0.49
N SER A 108 -13.46 -7.56 -0.80
CA SER A 108 -12.45 -7.71 -1.86
C SER A 108 -11.27 -6.75 -1.67
N PHE A 109 -11.52 -5.49 -1.33
CA PHE A 109 -10.49 -4.49 -1.02
C PHE A 109 -9.59 -4.93 0.13
N ASN A 110 -10.18 -5.40 1.23
CA ASN A 110 -9.43 -5.86 2.39
C ASN A 110 -8.69 -7.18 2.12
N LEU A 111 -9.28 -8.08 1.33
CA LEU A 111 -8.64 -9.33 0.93
C LEU A 111 -7.41 -9.07 0.04
N VAL A 112 -7.52 -8.16 -0.94
CA VAL A 112 -6.37 -7.75 -1.77
C VAL A 112 -5.29 -7.09 -0.92
N ALA A 113 -5.66 -6.15 -0.04
CA ALA A 113 -4.74 -5.51 0.90
C ALA A 113 -3.99 -6.54 1.76
N PHE A 114 -4.72 -7.54 2.27
CA PHE A 114 -4.17 -8.58 3.11
C PHE A 114 -3.18 -9.47 2.34
N ILE A 115 -3.56 -9.99 1.18
CA ILE A 115 -2.72 -10.89 0.37
C ILE A 115 -1.45 -10.15 -0.08
N VAL A 116 -1.62 -9.01 -0.75
CA VAL A 116 -0.50 -8.25 -1.32
C VAL A 116 0.39 -7.70 -0.22
N GLY A 117 -0.21 -7.23 0.89
CA GLY A 117 0.54 -6.70 2.02
C GLY A 117 1.37 -7.78 2.73
N LYS A 118 0.84 -9.02 2.83
CA LYS A 118 1.58 -10.16 3.37
C LYS A 118 2.74 -10.55 2.47
N ILE A 119 2.51 -10.66 1.16
CA ILE A 119 3.55 -11.01 0.17
C ILE A 119 4.66 -9.96 0.15
N SER A 120 4.29 -8.68 0.12
CA SER A 120 5.24 -7.57 0.10
C SER A 120 6.07 -7.53 1.38
N GLY A 121 5.45 -7.77 2.54
CA GLY A 121 6.15 -7.89 3.81
C GLY A 121 7.17 -9.03 3.85
N ILE A 122 6.86 -10.16 3.20
CA ILE A 122 7.79 -11.29 3.04
C ILE A 122 8.96 -10.89 2.14
N GLY A 123 8.71 -10.28 0.98
CA GLY A 123 9.76 -9.82 0.05
C GLY A 123 10.71 -8.78 0.67
N LEU A 124 10.18 -7.86 1.48
CA LEU A 124 10.97 -6.89 2.24
C LEU A 124 11.92 -7.56 3.24
N ARG A 125 11.47 -8.62 3.92
CA ARG A 125 12.31 -9.40 4.85
C ARG A 125 13.44 -10.12 4.13
N TYR A 126 13.14 -10.76 3.00
CA TYR A 126 14.16 -11.45 2.19
C TYR A 126 15.23 -10.49 1.67
N ARG A 127 14.83 -9.29 1.21
CA ARG A 127 15.80 -8.25 0.81
C ARG A 127 16.76 -7.91 1.95
N ASN A 128 16.24 -7.66 3.14
CA ASN A 128 17.08 -7.32 4.29
C ASN A 128 18.08 -8.45 4.61
N GLN A 129 17.64 -9.71 4.56
CA GLN A 129 18.52 -10.87 4.77
C GLN A 129 19.64 -10.97 3.73
N LEU A 130 19.34 -10.75 2.45
CA LEU A 130 20.35 -10.76 1.39
C LEU A 130 21.43 -9.69 1.61
N PHE A 131 21.04 -8.52 2.12
CA PHE A 131 22.00 -7.48 2.49
C PHE A 131 22.89 -7.89 3.65
N TYR A 132 22.32 -8.44 4.73
CA TYR A 132 23.11 -8.93 5.86
C TYR A 132 24.12 -10.00 5.45
N LEU A 133 23.73 -10.91 4.55
CA LEU A 133 24.63 -11.93 4.02
C LEU A 133 25.73 -11.35 3.15
N LYS A 134 25.42 -10.36 2.32
CA LYS A 134 26.41 -9.68 1.47
C LYS A 134 27.44 -8.93 2.31
N GLU A 135 26.98 -8.16 3.30
CA GLU A 135 27.84 -7.42 4.22
C GLU A 135 28.71 -8.37 5.08
N TYR A 136 28.15 -9.49 5.54
CA TYR A 136 28.93 -10.50 6.27
C TYR A 136 30.03 -11.12 5.41
N ASN A 137 29.73 -11.46 4.15
CA ASN A 137 30.73 -11.98 3.22
C ASN A 137 31.83 -10.96 2.90
N GLU A 138 31.48 -9.68 2.68
CA GLU A 138 32.48 -8.62 2.43
C GLU A 138 33.44 -8.48 3.63
N ASN A 139 32.91 -8.46 4.86
CA ASN A 139 33.74 -8.40 6.07
C ASN A 139 34.67 -9.62 6.25
N ILE A 140 34.21 -10.83 5.89
CA ILE A 140 35.06 -12.03 5.94
C ILE A 140 36.21 -11.90 4.94
N VAL A 141 35.92 -11.48 3.70
CA VAL A 141 36.94 -11.32 2.66
C VAL A 141 37.99 -10.32 3.11
N GLU A 142 37.59 -9.16 3.63
CA GLU A 142 38.53 -8.16 4.16
C GLU A 142 39.42 -8.74 5.27
N SER A 143 38.84 -9.50 6.21
CA SER A 143 39.59 -10.10 7.34
C SER A 143 40.62 -11.17 6.96
N ILE A 144 40.52 -11.74 5.76
CA ILE A 144 41.46 -12.75 5.24
C ILE A 144 42.56 -12.09 4.40
N THR A 145 42.30 -10.90 3.84
CA THR A 145 43.24 -10.17 2.98
C THR A 145 44.15 -9.17 3.70
N GLU A 146 43.81 -8.77 4.93
CA GLU A 146 44.68 -8.02 5.86
C GLU A 146 45.60 -8.93 6.67
#